data_AF-A0A502G2V8-F1
#
_entry.id   AF-A0A502G2V8-F1
#
_cell.length_a   1.000
_cell.length_b   1.000
_cell.length_c   1.000
_cell.angle_alpha   90.00
_cell.angle_beta   90.00
_cell.angle_gamma   90.00
#
_symmetry.space_group_name_H-M   'P 1'
#
loop_
_entity.id
_entity.type
_entity.pdbx_description
1 polymer ?
#
loop_
_entity_poly.entity_id
_entity_poly.type
_entity_poly.pdbx_seq_one_letter_code
_entity_poly.pdbx_strand_id
1 'polypeptide(L)'
;MSVVRRFLDLSNAHLTKEDRALLEACAGRDTGELLCASTPYGWFVFACEERPQISDTLWALFQEARQHGCEYLLFDRDAAEIDGFPVFDWDVEEITTETEEGKEKEQTEAG
;
A
#
# COMPACT_ATOMS: atom_id res chain seq x y z
N MET A 1 5.36 1.57 31.93
CA MET A 1 5.66 2.10 30.58
C MET A 1 7.09 1.72 30.25
N SER A 2 7.31 0.94 29.20
CA SER A 2 8.66 0.63 28.69
C SER A 2 9.24 1.87 28.02
N VAL A 3 10.54 2.13 28.20
CA VAL A 3 11.26 3.16 27.44
C VAL A 3 11.70 2.66 26.06
N VAL A 4 11.47 1.38 25.77
CA VAL A 4 11.73 0.73 24.49
C VAL A 4 10.41 0.49 23.77
N ARG A 5 10.35 0.94 22.51
CA ARG A 5 9.27 0.64 21.57
C ARG A 5 9.75 -0.34 20.52
N ARG A 6 8.83 -1.17 20.01
CA ARG A 6 9.09 -2.14 18.94
C ARG A 6 8.41 -1.69 17.65
N PHE A 7 9.00 -2.06 16.54
CA PHE A 7 8.45 -1.86 15.21
C PHE A 7 8.45 -3.18 14.44
N LEU A 8 7.51 -3.32 13.51
CA LEU A 8 7.45 -4.44 12.58
C LEU A 8 8.31 -4.09 11.35
N ASP A 9 9.33 -4.87 11.07
CA ASP A 9 10.20 -4.73 9.89
C ASP A 9 9.65 -5.63 8.77
N LEU A 10 9.33 -5.05 7.62
CA LEU A 10 8.68 -5.77 6.51
C LEU A 10 8.95 -5.14 5.14
N SER A 11 8.86 -5.97 4.10
CA SER A 11 9.05 -5.53 2.72
C SER A 11 8.06 -4.43 2.31
N ASN A 12 8.55 -3.39 1.62
CA ASN A 12 7.69 -2.38 1.01
C ASN A 12 6.87 -2.90 -0.18
N ALA A 13 7.08 -4.15 -0.61
CA ALA A 13 6.30 -4.80 -1.65
C ALA A 13 4.85 -5.09 -1.23
N HIS A 14 4.52 -4.99 0.07
CA HIS A 14 3.15 -5.13 0.59
C HIS A 14 2.28 -3.88 0.46
N LEU A 15 2.84 -2.73 0.11
CA LEU A 15 2.07 -1.50 -0.06
C LEU A 15 1.23 -1.56 -1.33
N THR A 16 0.07 -0.92 -1.44
CA THR A 16 -0.51 -0.68 -2.78
C THR A 16 0.17 0.51 -3.47
N LYS A 17 -0.11 0.77 -4.76
CA LYS A 17 0.38 1.99 -5.42
C LYS A 17 -0.17 3.24 -4.75
N GLU A 18 -1.44 3.19 -4.35
CA GLU A 18 -2.09 4.28 -3.61
C GLU A 18 -1.46 4.47 -2.23
N ASP A 19 -1.20 3.39 -1.48
CA ASP A 19 -0.57 3.49 -0.16
C ASP A 19 0.83 4.08 -0.27
N ARG A 20 1.61 3.67 -1.28
CA ARG A 20 2.94 4.25 -1.52
C ARG A 20 2.87 5.75 -1.79
N ALA A 21 1.95 6.18 -2.65
CA ALA A 21 1.74 7.59 -2.96
C ALA A 21 1.29 8.38 -1.72
N LEU A 22 0.42 7.80 -0.89
CA LEU A 22 -0.03 8.38 0.36
C LEU A 22 1.11 8.54 1.38
N LEU A 23 1.90 7.48 1.58
CA LEU A 23 3.04 7.51 2.50
C LEU A 23 4.09 8.53 2.05
N GLU A 24 4.35 8.64 0.75
CA GLU A 24 5.23 9.66 0.19
C GLU A 24 4.69 11.08 0.41
N ALA A 25 3.38 11.29 0.23
CA ALA A 25 2.74 12.58 0.47
C ALA A 25 2.78 12.99 1.96
N CYS A 26 2.69 12.02 2.88
CA CYS A 26 2.73 12.25 4.32
C CYS A 26 4.15 12.35 4.89
N ALA A 27 5.16 11.76 4.24
CA ALA A 27 6.51 11.63 4.77
C ALA A 27 7.11 12.98 5.19
N GLY A 28 7.41 13.11 6.48
CA GLY A 28 8.02 14.32 7.06
C GLY A 28 7.09 15.53 7.13
N ARG A 29 5.77 15.33 6.95
CA ARG A 29 4.75 16.39 6.99
C ARG A 29 3.70 16.06 8.04
N ASP A 30 3.16 17.11 8.67
CA ASP A 30 1.98 16.98 9.53
C ASP A 30 0.72 17.19 8.68
N THR A 31 0.26 16.12 8.02
CA THR A 31 -0.97 16.13 7.19
C THR A 31 -2.23 15.85 7.99
N GLY A 32 -2.10 15.34 9.23
CA GLY A 32 -3.20 14.80 10.01
C GLY A 32 -3.72 13.43 9.53
N GLU A 33 -3.17 12.87 8.44
CA GLU A 33 -3.61 11.59 7.87
C GLU A 33 -2.81 10.41 8.45
N LEU A 34 -1.48 10.44 8.28
CA LEU A 34 -0.57 9.41 8.78
C LEU A 34 0.72 10.05 9.30
N LEU A 35 1.17 9.59 10.47
CA LEU A 35 2.51 9.91 10.96
C LEU A 35 3.52 8.99 10.25
N CYS A 36 4.21 9.56 9.27
CA CYS A 36 5.12 8.87 8.38
C CYS A 36 6.44 9.64 8.23
N ALA A 37 7.55 8.92 8.15
CA ALA A 37 8.85 9.44 7.75
C ALA A 37 9.44 8.58 6.62
N SER A 38 10.04 9.21 5.62
CA SER A 38 10.79 8.48 4.59
C SER A 38 12.20 8.12 5.08
N THR A 39 12.70 6.99 4.60
CA THR A 39 14.07 6.52 4.75
C THR A 39 14.66 6.28 3.36
N PRO A 40 15.99 6.07 3.22
CA PRO A 40 16.57 5.71 1.93
C PRO A 40 16.03 4.40 1.33
N TYR A 41 15.37 3.56 2.14
CA TYR A 41 14.89 2.23 1.75
C TYR A 41 13.36 2.09 1.80
N GLY A 42 12.63 3.10 2.27
CA GLY A 42 11.16 3.10 2.26
C GLY A 42 10.57 4.04 3.32
N TRP A 43 9.64 3.55 4.15
CA TRP A 43 8.86 4.42 5.06
C TRP A 43 8.75 3.85 6.48
N PHE A 44 8.94 4.72 7.46
CA PHE A 44 8.69 4.43 8.88
C PHE A 44 7.37 5.07 9.31
N VAL A 45 6.42 4.24 9.72
CA VAL A 45 5.01 4.61 9.85
C VAL A 45 4.48 4.24 11.23
N PHE A 46 3.71 5.13 11.84
CA PHE A 46 3.00 4.83 13.09
C PHE A 46 1.74 3.99 12.81
N ALA A 47 1.61 2.85 13.50
CA ALA A 47 0.43 1.99 13.39
C ALA A 47 -0.72 2.56 14.23
N CYS A 48 -1.50 3.51 13.72
CA CYS A 48 -2.59 4.11 14.52
C CYS A 48 -3.64 3.08 14.96
N GLU A 49 -4.25 3.31 16.13
CA GLU A 49 -5.26 2.39 16.71
C GLU A 49 -6.66 2.63 16.13
N GLU A 50 -6.92 3.85 15.65
CA GLU A 50 -8.12 4.22 14.93
C GLU A 50 -7.87 4.12 13.42
N ARG A 51 -8.83 3.58 12.67
CA ARG A 51 -8.67 3.32 11.23
C ARG A 51 -8.71 4.64 10.43
N PRO A 52 -7.62 5.04 9.76
CA PRO A 52 -7.61 6.19 8.88
C PRO A 52 -8.15 5.80 7.49
N GLN A 53 -8.22 6.78 6.59
CA GLN A 53 -8.59 6.56 5.19
C GLN A 53 -7.42 5.97 4.39
N ILE A 54 -7.20 4.67 4.55
CA ILE A 54 -6.13 3.89 3.91
C ILE A 54 -6.70 2.62 3.30
N SER A 55 -5.91 1.93 2.47
CA SER A 55 -6.31 0.64 1.91
C SER A 55 -6.60 -0.41 3.00
N ASP A 56 -7.42 -1.42 2.67
CA ASP A 56 -7.62 -2.57 3.56
C ASP A 56 -6.31 -3.32 3.84
N THR A 57 -5.40 -3.35 2.86
CA THR A 57 -4.08 -3.98 2.99
C THR A 57 -3.22 -3.28 4.04
N LEU A 58 -3.04 -1.97 3.93
CA LEU A 58 -2.24 -1.19 4.88
C LEU A 58 -2.86 -1.24 6.28
N TRP A 59 -4.19 -1.21 6.38
CA TRP A 59 -4.88 -1.38 7.65
C TRP A 59 -4.68 -2.77 8.27
N ALA A 60 -4.71 -3.84 7.47
CA ALA A 60 -4.42 -5.18 7.96
C ALA A 60 -2.98 -5.30 8.50
N LEU A 61 -2.01 -4.67 7.84
CA LEU A 61 -0.62 -4.63 8.31
C LEU A 61 -0.46 -3.84 9.62
N PHE A 62 -1.22 -2.74 9.80
CA PHE A 62 -1.24 -2.01 11.07
C PHE A 62 -1.76 -2.89 12.20
N GLN A 63 -2.82 -3.66 11.94
CA GLN A 63 -3.35 -4.61 12.91
C GLN A 63 -2.35 -5.73 13.22
N GLU A 64 -1.65 -6.26 12.21
CA GLU A 64 -0.59 -7.25 12.39
C GLU A 64 0.51 -6.73 13.32
N ALA A 65 1.05 -5.54 13.04
CA ALA A 65 2.05 -4.91 13.89
C ALA A 65 1.56 -4.80 15.34
N ARG A 66 0.31 -4.38 15.55
CA ARG A 66 -0.29 -4.26 16.87
C ARG A 66 -0.49 -5.60 17.57
N GLN A 67 -0.83 -6.68 16.85
CA GLN A 67 -0.91 -8.03 17.40
C GLN A 67 0.45 -8.52 17.94
N HIS A 68 1.55 -8.13 17.29
CA HIS A 68 2.91 -8.39 17.78
C HIS A 68 3.35 -7.41 18.87
N GLY A 69 2.52 -6.41 19.21
CA GLY A 69 2.80 -5.34 20.16
C GLY A 69 3.87 -4.35 19.66
N CYS A 70 3.94 -4.17 18.34
CA CYS A 70 4.69 -3.12 17.67
C CYS A 70 3.80 -1.87 17.51
N GLU A 71 4.37 -0.69 17.75
CA GLU A 71 3.66 0.60 17.60
C GLU A 71 3.93 1.25 16.24
N TYR A 72 4.94 0.76 15.52
CA TYR A 72 5.40 1.29 14.24
C TYR A 72 5.64 0.14 13.25
N LEU A 73 5.66 0.49 11.97
CA LEU A 73 6.12 -0.36 10.88
C LEU A 73 7.29 0.33 10.17
N LEU A 74 8.28 -0.46 9.74
CA LEU A 74 9.30 -0.05 8.81
C LEU A 74 9.10 -0.82 7.51
N PHE A 75 8.50 -0.17 6.51
CA PHE A 75 8.46 -0.68 5.14
C PHE A 75 9.84 -0.49 4.51
N ASP A 76 10.67 -1.52 4.55
CA ASP A 76 12.03 -1.51 3.99
C ASP A 76 12.05 -2.27 2.67
N ARG A 77 12.75 -1.77 1.66
CA ARG A 77 12.92 -2.44 0.36
C ARG A 77 13.61 -3.78 0.49
N ASP A 78 14.50 -3.93 1.46
CA ASP A 78 15.39 -5.07 1.59
C ASP A 78 14.93 -6.02 2.73
N ALA A 79 13.84 -5.71 3.42
CA ALA A 79 13.24 -6.56 4.44
C ALA A 79 12.43 -7.73 3.85
N ALA A 80 12.13 -8.71 4.69
CA ALA A 80 11.36 -9.90 4.30
C ALA A 80 9.87 -9.59 4.10
N GLU A 81 9.25 -10.33 3.19
CA GLU A 81 7.80 -10.39 3.07
C GLU A 81 7.20 -11.15 4.27
N ILE A 82 5.99 -10.76 4.67
CA ILE A 82 5.20 -11.44 5.70
C ILE A 82 4.21 -12.38 5.02
N ASP A 83 4.22 -13.64 5.43
CA ASP A 83 3.27 -14.65 4.93
C ASP A 83 1.81 -14.23 5.19
N GLY A 84 0.94 -14.49 4.20
CA GLY A 84 -0.50 -14.22 4.32
C GLY A 84 -0.92 -12.79 3.96
N PHE A 85 0.02 -11.91 3.58
CA PHE A 85 -0.26 -10.58 3.05
C PHE A 85 0.02 -10.52 1.55
N PRO A 86 -0.76 -9.71 0.79
CA PRO A 86 -0.52 -9.54 -0.64
C PRO A 86 0.81 -8.85 -0.90
N VAL A 87 1.47 -9.24 -1.99
CA VAL A 87 2.69 -8.61 -2.50
C VAL A 87 2.35 -8.08 -3.90
N PHE A 88 2.79 -6.86 -4.18
CA PHE A 88 2.50 -6.17 -5.42
C PHE A 88 3.79 -5.94 -6.21
N ASP A 89 3.76 -6.33 -7.48
CA ASP A 89 4.80 -6.00 -8.45
C ASP A 89 4.43 -4.68 -9.14
N TRP A 90 5.35 -3.73 -9.14
CA TRP A 90 5.15 -2.38 -9.68
C TRP A 90 5.67 -2.22 -11.11
N ASP A 91 6.45 -3.19 -11.59
CA ASP A 91 7.11 -3.12 -12.90
C ASP A 91 6.25 -3.74 -14.02
N VAL A 92 5.10 -4.30 -13.67
CA VAL A 92 4.08 -4.72 -14.63
C VAL A 92 3.13 -3.56 -14.92
N GLU A 93 3.36 -2.87 -16.04
CA GLU A 93 2.31 -2.03 -16.63
C GLU A 93 1.09 -2.90 -16.91
N GLU A 94 -0.01 -2.64 -16.19
CA GLU A 94 -1.28 -3.30 -16.46
C GLU A 94 -1.70 -3.00 -17.90
N ILE A 95 -1.60 -4.00 -18.78
CA ILE A 95 -2.22 -3.95 -20.10
C ILE A 95 -3.73 -3.98 -19.86
N THR A 96 -4.37 -2.82 -19.88
CA THR A 96 -5.81 -2.73 -19.98
C THR A 96 -6.22 -3.30 -21.33
N THR A 97 -6.78 -4.50 -21.36
CA THR A 97 -7.48 -5.00 -22.55
C THR A 97 -8.75 -4.17 -22.69
N GLU A 98 -8.68 -3.09 -23.48
CA GLU A 98 -9.87 -2.50 -24.09
C GLU A 98 -10.46 -3.55 -25.02
N THR A 99 -11.58 -4.15 -24.63
CA THR A 99 -12.34 -5.03 -25.52
C THR A 99 -12.95 -4.15 -26.63
N GLU A 100 -12.30 -4.14 -27.79
CA GLU A 100 -12.89 -3.67 -29.04
C GLU A 100 -14.08 -4.57 -29.40
N GLU A 101 -15.30 -4.16 -29.06
CA GLU A 101 -16.50 -4.63 -29.76
C GLU A 101 -17.15 -3.46 -30.50
N GLY A 102 -16.67 -3.25 -31.72
CA GLY A 102 -17.25 -2.30 -32.67
C GLY A 102 -16.85 -2.62 -34.10
N LYS A 103 -17.46 -3.64 -34.70
CA LYS A 103 -17.85 -3.68 -36.14
C LYS A 103 -18.31 -5.06 -36.57
N GLU A 104 -19.60 -5.22 -36.84
CA GLU A 104 -20.21 -5.95 -37.97
C GLU A 104 -21.73 -5.64 -37.89
N LYS A 105 -22.50 -5.26 -38.91
CA LYS A 105 -22.32 -5.00 -40.35
C LYS A 105 -23.47 -4.09 -40.77
N GLU A 106 -23.16 -3.05 -41.52
CA GLU A 106 -24.09 -2.36 -42.41
C GLU A 106 -24.38 -3.28 -43.60
N GLN A 107 -25.64 -3.67 -43.81
CA GLN A 107 -26.29 -3.91 -45.11
C GLN A 107 -27.66 -4.59 -44.93
N THR A 108 -28.74 -3.86 -45.19
CA THR A 108 -29.72 -4.31 -46.19
C THR A 108 -30.46 -3.11 -46.74
N GLU A 109 -30.47 -3.05 -48.06
CA GLU A 109 -30.82 -1.93 -48.92
C GLU A 109 -32.33 -1.66 -48.98
N ALA A 110 -32.64 -0.47 -49.47
CA ALA A 110 -33.95 -0.04 -49.90
C ALA A 110 -34.54 -0.94 -51.00
N GLY A 111 -35.86 -1.15 -50.90
CA GLY A 111 -36.74 -1.73 -51.91
C GLY A 111 -38.19 -1.58 -51.48
#